data_AF-A0AAW4JPU2-F1
#
_entry.id   AF-A0AAW4JPU2-F1
#
_cell.length_a   1.000
_cell.length_b   1.000
_cell.length_c   1.000
_cell.angle_alpha   90.00
_cell.angle_beta   90.00
_cell.angle_gamma   90.00
#
_symmetry.space_group_name_H-M   'P 1'
#
loop_
_entity.id
_entity.type
_entity.pdbx_description
1 polymer ?
#
loop_
_entity_poly.entity_id
_entity_poly.type
_entity_poly.pdbx_seq_one_letter_code
_entity_poly.pdbx_strand_id
1 'polypeptide(L)'
;MLLYLGFEELLTSFLKFVTTLFAAGFYWFFYRNTYYHPNRKSFDLSAIFCGVLTVGLAIFPEILAKQYIDKNSYFERAFPGSSLLEEVPKLIVVLWYFRGLKSVYNTSDGIYFGLTLGASFGLLENFLYSTTVDFWPLFLRAVTSLPIHTFTAGIYGFAVMQYYHSRPSSFNFLGIYYSLFGCFLLHGTFNYILLMDGDLVVLLPFILAIGFFVLEYLLTISQNILPIEVLQSIGLFRDDYTVISRFTRYDSWMRSSQSQAQKVESIPLFRQLSKVKVFVSVFLFLIPTLLYFIYSTFPELIPLLLGGIRTSEFIGLFLVYPIWLSVLILFRGILNPKFFRERILKIPLFIAVTIVQEEREYHSLAYSLSGKGFYSPVEKNLIIGDRVYVTFYVAGKEFSNILAIPVWLNVREDDPEFEPGAVFIFVTPPWRLLFWRLLVRTKQQFQNLIHQILHPIESSHSI
;
A
#
# COMPACT_ATOMS: atom_id res chain seq x y z
N MET A 1 -42.76 23.57 -20.99
CA MET A 1 -43.83 23.38 -19.97
C MET A 1 -43.34 22.69 -18.69
N LEU A 2 -42.34 21.80 -18.74
CA LEU A 2 -41.62 21.31 -17.52
C LEU A 2 -40.66 22.36 -16.89
N LEU A 3 -40.23 23.35 -17.66
CA LEU A 3 -39.33 24.44 -17.26
C LEU A 3 -39.90 25.46 -16.25
N TYR A 4 -41.22 25.46 -15.98
CA TYR A 4 -41.88 26.56 -15.23
C TYR A 4 -42.31 26.16 -13.80
N LEU A 5 -41.92 24.99 -13.31
CA LEU A 5 -42.45 24.38 -12.08
C LEU A 5 -41.39 24.03 -11.02
N GLY A 6 -40.18 24.60 -11.08
CA GLY A 6 -39.10 24.26 -10.12
C GLY A 6 -38.53 22.84 -10.31
N PHE A 7 -38.92 22.13 -11.37
CA PHE A 7 -38.41 20.80 -11.70
C PHE A 7 -36.93 20.81 -12.07
N GLU A 8 -36.35 21.94 -12.49
CA GLU A 8 -34.92 22.03 -12.83
C GLU A 8 -34.02 21.91 -11.60
N GLU A 9 -34.40 22.55 -10.48
CA GLU A 9 -33.66 22.42 -9.22
C GLU A 9 -33.75 21.01 -8.65
N LEU A 10 -34.95 20.40 -8.72
CA LEU A 10 -35.17 19.02 -8.31
C LEU A 10 -34.37 18.05 -9.18
N LEU A 11 -34.40 18.23 -10.50
CA LEU A 11 -33.65 17.41 -11.46
C LEU A 11 -32.14 17.56 -11.26
N THR A 12 -31.65 18.78 -11.07
CA THR A 12 -30.23 19.04 -10.82
C THR A 12 -29.78 18.41 -9.50
N SER A 13 -30.56 18.55 -8.44
CA SER A 13 -30.28 17.92 -7.14
C SER A 13 -30.28 16.38 -7.24
N PHE A 14 -31.23 15.82 -7.99
CA PHE A 14 -31.28 14.40 -8.29
C PHE A 14 -30.05 13.93 -9.08
N LEU A 15 -29.65 14.66 -10.12
CA LEU A 15 -28.45 14.36 -10.92
C LEU A 15 -27.17 14.41 -10.08
N LYS A 16 -27.04 15.41 -9.20
CA LYS A 16 -25.93 15.50 -8.24
C LYS A 16 -25.86 14.25 -7.36
N PHE A 17 -27.00 13.84 -6.78
CA PHE A 17 -27.09 12.65 -5.93
C PHE A 17 -26.77 11.35 -6.68
N VAL A 18 -27.35 11.16 -7.86
CA VAL A 18 -27.12 9.94 -8.67
C VAL A 18 -25.66 9.85 -9.11
N THR A 19 -25.04 10.98 -9.47
CA THR A 19 -23.65 11.03 -9.94
C THR A 19 -22.69 10.60 -8.83
N THR A 20 -22.85 11.12 -7.62
CA THR A 20 -21.98 10.76 -6.49
C THR A 20 -22.19 9.31 -6.08
N LEU A 21 -23.44 8.83 -6.06
CA LEU A 21 -23.76 7.43 -5.78
C LEU A 21 -23.16 6.49 -6.83
N PHE A 22 -23.26 6.83 -8.11
CA PHE A 22 -22.71 6.03 -9.20
C PHE A 22 -21.18 5.99 -9.16
N ALA A 23 -20.53 7.13 -8.92
CA ALA A 23 -19.08 7.18 -8.75
C ALA A 23 -18.63 6.29 -7.57
N ALA A 24 -19.29 6.41 -6.41
CA ALA A 24 -19.03 5.56 -5.24
C ALA A 24 -19.22 4.08 -5.53
N GLY A 25 -20.35 3.72 -6.15
CA GLY A 25 -20.67 2.36 -6.53
C GLY A 25 -19.66 1.78 -7.51
N PHE A 26 -19.25 2.56 -8.53
CA PHE A 26 -18.24 2.17 -9.50
C PHE A 26 -16.92 1.80 -8.83
N TYR A 27 -16.35 2.70 -8.01
CA TYR A 27 -15.06 2.45 -7.38
C TYR A 27 -15.11 1.32 -6.35
N TRP A 28 -16.16 1.27 -5.53
CA TRP A 28 -16.33 0.16 -4.59
C TRP A 28 -16.45 -1.18 -5.31
N PHE A 29 -17.30 -1.28 -6.35
CA PHE A 29 -17.45 -2.50 -7.14
C PHE A 29 -16.16 -2.88 -7.88
N PHE A 30 -15.46 -1.89 -8.43
CA PHE A 30 -14.17 -2.08 -9.09
C PHE A 30 -13.18 -2.75 -8.13
N TYR A 31 -12.98 -2.19 -6.94
CA TYR A 31 -12.01 -2.73 -5.98
C TYR A 31 -12.47 -4.04 -5.32
N ARG A 32 -13.75 -4.19 -5.00
CA ARG A 32 -14.32 -5.44 -4.48
C ARG A 32 -14.05 -6.62 -5.40
N ASN A 33 -14.19 -6.43 -6.71
CA ASN A 33 -13.90 -7.49 -7.69
C ASN A 33 -12.41 -7.63 -7.99
N THR A 34 -11.59 -6.65 -7.61
CA THR A 34 -10.13 -6.72 -7.80
C THR A 34 -9.49 -7.51 -6.69
N TYR A 35 -9.93 -7.24 -5.47
CA TYR A 35 -9.23 -7.60 -4.27
C TYR A 35 -9.94 -8.71 -3.54
N TYR A 36 -9.16 -9.49 -2.80
CA TYR A 36 -9.72 -10.43 -1.85
C TYR A 36 -10.57 -9.63 -0.84
N HIS A 37 -11.79 -10.08 -0.65
CA HIS A 37 -12.70 -9.55 0.35
C HIS A 37 -13.21 -10.72 1.19
N PRO A 38 -13.29 -10.57 2.52
CA PRO A 38 -13.93 -11.58 3.33
C PRO A 38 -15.40 -11.67 2.91
N ASN A 39 -15.90 -12.88 2.63
CA ASN A 39 -17.30 -13.09 2.26
C ASN A 39 -18.22 -12.98 3.49
N ARG A 40 -18.26 -11.80 4.12
CA ARG A 40 -19.00 -11.49 5.35
C ARG A 40 -19.71 -10.14 5.17
N LYS A 41 -21.03 -10.17 4.99
CA LYS A 41 -21.85 -8.95 4.81
C LYS A 41 -21.70 -7.95 5.97
N SER A 42 -21.54 -8.44 7.20
CA SER A 42 -21.33 -7.60 8.38
C SER A 42 -20.03 -6.80 8.33
N PHE A 43 -19.01 -7.30 7.63
CA PHE A 43 -17.74 -6.60 7.43
C PHE A 43 -17.91 -5.39 6.51
N ASP A 44 -18.59 -5.58 5.38
CA ASP A 44 -18.91 -4.49 4.45
C ASP A 44 -19.72 -3.38 5.14
N LEU A 45 -20.77 -3.76 5.87
CA LEU A 45 -21.62 -2.80 6.60
C LEU A 45 -20.84 -2.06 7.69
N SER A 46 -19.94 -2.75 8.40
CA SER A 46 -19.08 -2.12 9.40
C SER A 46 -18.13 -1.09 8.77
N ALA A 47 -17.53 -1.42 7.63
CA ALA A 47 -16.65 -0.50 6.91
C ALA A 47 -17.40 0.75 6.41
N ILE A 48 -18.62 0.56 5.88
CA ILE A 48 -19.50 1.67 5.47
C ILE A 48 -19.83 2.58 6.65
N PHE A 49 -20.27 2.00 7.77
CA PHE A 49 -20.59 2.76 8.98
C PHE A 49 -19.36 3.50 9.54
N CYS A 50 -18.18 2.86 9.51
CA CYS A 50 -16.93 3.51 9.88
C CYS A 50 -16.59 4.69 8.96
N GLY A 51 -16.92 4.61 7.67
CA GLY A 51 -16.77 5.73 6.73
C GLY A 51 -17.64 6.92 7.13
N VAL A 52 -18.93 6.68 7.42
CA VAL A 52 -19.86 7.70 7.91
C VAL A 52 -19.39 8.31 9.24
N LEU A 53 -18.97 7.48 10.19
CA LEU A 53 -18.41 7.93 11.46
C LEU A 53 -17.18 8.83 11.25
N THR A 54 -16.31 8.46 10.32
CA THR A 54 -15.10 9.21 10.01
C THR A 54 -15.41 10.60 9.45
N VAL A 55 -16.42 10.74 8.61
CA VAL A 55 -16.87 12.06 8.13
C VAL A 55 -17.35 12.92 9.30
N GLY A 56 -18.14 12.37 10.21
CA GLY A 56 -18.57 13.08 11.42
C GLY A 56 -17.40 13.54 12.29
N LEU A 57 -16.35 12.72 12.42
CA LEU A 57 -15.13 13.05 13.16
C LEU A 57 -14.24 14.08 12.45
N ALA A 58 -14.29 14.18 11.12
CA ALA A 58 -13.52 15.15 10.32
C ALA A 58 -14.16 16.54 10.29
N ILE A 59 -15.49 16.61 10.19
CA ILE A 59 -16.23 17.90 10.10
C ILE A 59 -16.03 18.77 11.34
N PHE A 60 -16.05 18.17 12.54
CA PHE A 60 -15.92 18.93 13.79
C PHE A 60 -14.61 19.74 13.86
N PRO A 61 -13.41 19.14 13.70
CA PRO A 61 -12.17 19.90 13.69
C PRO A 61 -12.04 20.83 12.48
N GLU A 62 -12.60 20.50 11.31
CA GLU A 62 -12.61 21.41 10.15
C GLU A 62 -13.35 22.73 10.45
N ILE A 63 -14.52 22.64 11.08
CA ILE A 63 -15.29 23.83 11.49
C ILE A 63 -14.48 24.69 12.47
N LEU A 64 -13.81 24.07 13.45
CA LEU A 64 -12.98 24.78 14.42
C LEU A 64 -11.72 25.39 13.80
N ALA A 65 -11.10 24.70 12.84
CA ALA A 65 -9.89 25.15 12.16
C ALA A 65 -10.16 26.31 11.19
N LYS A 66 -11.37 26.41 10.63
CA LYS A 66 -11.75 27.42 9.63
C LYS A 66 -11.49 28.87 10.05
N GLN A 67 -11.47 29.17 11.35
CA GLN A 67 -11.16 30.50 11.87
C GLN A 67 -9.65 30.83 11.90
N TYR A 68 -8.79 29.80 11.86
CA TYR A 68 -7.33 29.93 11.95
C TYR A 68 -6.62 29.73 10.62
N ILE A 69 -7.29 29.16 9.62
CA ILE A 69 -6.76 28.93 8.28
C ILE A 69 -6.96 30.20 7.43
N ASP A 70 -5.89 30.67 6.78
CA ASP A 70 -5.99 31.77 5.83
C ASP A 70 -6.85 31.34 4.62
N LYS A 71 -7.94 32.06 4.40
CA LYS A 71 -8.88 31.81 3.30
C LYS A 71 -8.23 32.04 1.92
N ASN A 72 -7.20 32.87 1.85
CA ASN A 72 -6.49 33.19 0.62
C ASN A 72 -5.35 32.22 0.32
N SER A 73 -4.87 31.46 1.31
CA SER A 73 -3.82 30.46 1.13
C SER A 73 -4.39 29.12 0.69
N TYR A 74 -4.22 28.78 -0.59
CA TYR A 74 -4.58 27.46 -1.11
C TYR A 74 -3.82 26.33 -0.39
N PHE A 75 -2.57 26.59 0.02
CA PHE A 75 -1.75 25.61 0.72
C PHE A 75 -2.33 25.29 2.10
N GLU A 76 -2.64 26.30 2.91
CA GLU A 76 -3.19 26.09 4.24
C GLU A 76 -4.57 25.41 4.18
N ARG A 77 -5.39 25.79 3.21
CA ARG A 77 -6.70 25.15 3.00
C ARG A 77 -6.58 23.69 2.58
N ALA A 78 -5.65 23.36 1.69
CA ALA A 78 -5.50 22.01 1.16
C ALA A 78 -4.87 21.04 2.17
N PHE A 79 -3.80 21.46 2.85
CA PHE A 79 -3.00 20.60 3.70
C PHE A 79 -3.51 20.58 5.15
N PRO A 80 -3.21 21.56 6.03
CA PRO A 80 -3.66 21.53 7.40
C PRO A 80 -5.17 21.75 7.56
N GLY A 81 -5.82 22.45 6.64
CA GLY A 81 -7.25 22.81 6.73
C GLY A 81 -8.23 21.77 6.18
N SER A 82 -7.76 20.75 5.46
CA SER A 82 -8.60 19.66 4.93
C SER A 82 -7.87 18.33 5.04
N SER A 83 -6.77 18.13 4.29
CA SER A 83 -6.12 16.80 4.25
C SER A 83 -5.75 16.27 5.63
N LEU A 84 -5.12 17.06 6.50
CA LEU A 84 -4.77 16.59 7.84
C LEU A 84 -6.00 16.22 8.68
N LEU A 85 -7.05 17.06 8.62
CA LEU A 85 -8.26 16.94 9.42
C LEU A 85 -9.15 15.78 8.98
N GLU A 86 -9.04 15.36 7.71
CA GLU A 86 -9.75 14.20 7.19
C GLU A 86 -8.94 12.90 7.30
N GLU A 87 -7.61 12.96 7.20
CA GLU A 87 -6.74 11.78 7.20
C GLU A 87 -6.51 11.22 8.60
N VAL A 88 -6.38 12.08 9.61
CA VAL A 88 -6.22 11.67 11.01
C VAL A 88 -7.43 10.85 11.52
N PRO A 89 -8.69 11.30 11.35
CA PRO A 89 -9.86 10.50 11.72
C PRO A 89 -9.94 9.16 11.00
N LYS A 90 -9.63 9.09 9.68
CA LYS A 90 -9.61 7.82 8.93
C LYS A 90 -8.67 6.82 9.61
N LEU A 91 -7.45 7.24 9.91
CA LEU A 91 -6.46 6.40 10.58
C LEU A 91 -6.93 5.96 11.98
N ILE A 92 -7.48 6.87 12.78
CA ILE A 92 -7.98 6.58 14.14
C ILE A 92 -9.09 5.53 14.09
N VAL A 93 -10.05 5.66 13.18
CA VAL A 93 -11.17 4.72 13.06
C VAL A 93 -10.68 3.34 12.63
N VAL A 94 -9.76 3.25 11.67
CA VAL A 94 -9.18 1.96 11.24
C VAL A 94 -8.39 1.31 12.38
N LEU A 95 -7.59 2.08 13.14
CA LEU A 95 -6.90 1.59 14.35
C LEU A 95 -7.89 1.05 15.38
N TRP A 96 -8.92 1.83 15.71
CA TRP A 96 -9.95 1.45 16.67
C TRP A 96 -10.66 0.16 16.26
N TYR A 97 -11.10 0.07 15.00
CA TYR A 97 -11.82 -1.09 14.49
C TYR A 97 -10.99 -2.38 14.59
N PHE A 98 -9.74 -2.36 14.11
CA PHE A 98 -8.91 -3.57 14.09
C PHE A 98 -8.26 -3.90 15.43
N ARG A 99 -8.25 -3.00 16.42
CA ARG A 99 -7.70 -3.27 17.75
C ARG A 99 -8.24 -4.56 18.38
N GLY A 100 -9.56 -4.77 18.28
CA GLY A 100 -10.25 -5.97 18.80
C GLY A 100 -10.35 -7.13 17.80
N LEU A 101 -10.06 -6.88 16.52
CA LEU A 101 -10.31 -7.83 15.43
C LEU A 101 -9.03 -8.30 14.71
N LYS A 102 -7.86 -7.87 15.19
CA LYS A 102 -6.54 -8.19 14.62
C LYS A 102 -6.23 -9.68 14.47
N SER A 103 -6.87 -10.55 15.25
CA SER A 103 -6.69 -12.00 15.18
C SER A 103 -7.60 -12.71 14.17
N VAL A 104 -8.59 -12.00 13.64
CA VAL A 104 -9.64 -12.56 12.77
C VAL A 104 -9.42 -12.21 11.30
N TYR A 105 -8.68 -11.14 11.03
CA TYR A 105 -8.53 -10.57 9.70
C TYR A 105 -7.07 -10.50 9.27
N ASN A 106 -6.87 -10.71 7.98
CA ASN A 106 -5.58 -10.64 7.32
C ASN A 106 -5.24 -9.21 6.89
N THR A 107 -3.99 -8.98 6.51
CA THR A 107 -3.55 -7.67 6.01
C THR A 107 -4.32 -7.21 4.77
N SER A 108 -4.69 -8.14 3.87
CA SER A 108 -5.53 -7.87 2.70
C SER A 108 -6.94 -7.41 3.09
N ASP A 109 -7.50 -7.97 4.17
CA ASP A 109 -8.83 -7.59 4.66
C ASP A 109 -8.82 -6.16 5.20
N GLY A 110 -7.73 -5.77 5.86
CA GLY A 110 -7.50 -4.38 6.26
C GLY A 110 -7.53 -3.42 5.09
N ILE A 111 -6.84 -3.74 3.99
CA ILE A 111 -6.88 -2.93 2.76
C ILE A 111 -8.32 -2.80 2.26
N TYR A 112 -9.04 -3.91 2.09
CA TYR A 112 -10.41 -3.89 1.58
C TYR A 112 -11.39 -3.12 2.49
N PHE A 113 -11.23 -3.25 3.81
CA PHE A 113 -11.96 -2.43 4.79
C PHE A 113 -11.71 -0.95 4.56
N GLY A 114 -10.44 -0.56 4.47
CA GLY A 114 -10.03 0.81 4.18
C GLY A 114 -10.64 1.35 2.89
N LEU A 115 -10.60 0.58 1.81
CA LEU A 115 -11.18 0.97 0.53
C LEU A 115 -12.69 1.24 0.63
N THR A 116 -13.42 0.37 1.34
CA THR A 116 -14.87 0.51 1.54
C THR A 116 -15.22 1.69 2.45
N LEU A 117 -14.40 1.91 3.50
CA LEU A 117 -14.48 3.08 4.37
C LEU A 117 -14.27 4.36 3.58
N GLY A 118 -13.21 4.42 2.77
CA GLY A 118 -12.86 5.58 1.94
C GLY A 118 -13.90 5.89 0.87
N ALA A 119 -14.49 4.87 0.23
CA ALA A 119 -15.58 5.05 -0.72
C ALA A 119 -16.83 5.64 -0.04
N SER A 120 -17.17 5.16 1.16
CA SER A 120 -18.28 5.68 1.97
C SER A 120 -18.02 7.10 2.46
N PHE A 121 -16.78 7.39 2.88
CA PHE A 121 -16.33 8.73 3.25
C PHE A 121 -16.52 9.69 2.08
N GLY A 122 -15.95 9.37 0.92
CA GLY A 122 -16.03 10.21 -0.27
C GLY A 122 -17.46 10.38 -0.78
N LEU A 123 -18.31 9.36 -0.67
CA LEU A 123 -19.73 9.47 -1.03
C LEU A 123 -20.44 10.51 -0.16
N LEU A 124 -20.33 10.38 1.16
CA LEU A 124 -21.02 11.26 2.10
C LEU A 124 -20.46 12.68 2.03
N GLU A 125 -19.14 12.82 1.88
CA GLU A 125 -18.51 14.12 1.69
C GLU A 125 -19.04 14.83 0.43
N ASN A 126 -19.09 14.14 -0.71
CA ASN A 126 -19.65 14.71 -1.92
C ASN A 126 -21.16 15.03 -1.80
N PHE A 127 -21.93 14.27 -1.02
CA PHE A 127 -23.32 14.65 -0.69
C PHE A 127 -23.41 15.94 0.13
N LEU A 128 -22.48 16.18 1.06
CA LEU A 128 -22.45 17.45 1.79
C LEU A 128 -22.14 18.61 0.84
N TYR A 129 -21.19 18.42 -0.08
CA TYR A 129 -20.85 19.42 -1.11
C TYR A 129 -21.97 19.62 -2.15
N SER A 130 -22.86 18.65 -2.38
CA SER A 130 -23.91 18.81 -3.40
C SER A 130 -24.88 19.96 -3.11
N THR A 131 -24.96 20.39 -1.85
CA THR A 131 -25.77 21.53 -1.40
C THR A 131 -25.13 22.89 -1.66
N THR A 132 -23.81 22.94 -1.89
CA THR A 132 -23.03 24.19 -2.00
C THR A 132 -22.29 24.34 -3.32
N VAL A 133 -22.17 23.27 -4.11
CA VAL A 133 -21.39 23.22 -5.36
C VAL A 133 -22.32 22.91 -6.53
N ASP A 134 -22.10 23.57 -7.67
CA ASP A 134 -22.82 23.34 -8.92
C ASP A 134 -22.56 21.93 -9.51
N PHE A 135 -23.37 21.53 -10.48
CA PHE A 135 -23.33 20.17 -11.00
C PHE A 135 -21.97 19.76 -11.60
N TRP A 136 -21.40 20.55 -12.51
CA TRP A 136 -20.13 20.22 -13.18
C TRP A 136 -18.93 20.11 -12.22
N PRO A 137 -18.67 21.09 -11.33
CA PRO A 137 -17.59 20.96 -10.37
C PRO A 137 -17.84 19.84 -9.34
N LEU A 138 -19.10 19.57 -8.95
CA LEU A 138 -19.42 18.41 -8.12
C LEU A 138 -19.15 17.10 -8.85
N PHE A 139 -19.48 16.99 -10.14
CA PHE A 139 -19.22 15.78 -10.92
C PHE A 139 -17.71 15.52 -11.01
N LEU A 140 -16.92 16.55 -11.33
CA LEU A 140 -15.46 16.44 -11.36
C LEU A 140 -14.92 16.00 -9.99
N ARG A 141 -15.41 16.62 -8.90
CA ARG A 141 -15.06 16.22 -7.53
C ARG A 141 -15.41 14.75 -7.28
N ALA A 142 -16.64 14.33 -7.54
CA ALA A 142 -17.11 12.98 -7.26
C ALA A 142 -16.26 11.90 -7.94
N VAL A 143 -15.85 12.12 -9.19
CA VAL A 143 -15.08 11.10 -9.94
C VAL A 143 -13.59 11.09 -9.62
N THR A 144 -13.05 12.19 -9.11
CA THR A 144 -11.61 12.34 -8.79
C THR A 144 -11.28 12.26 -7.29
N SER A 145 -12.13 12.79 -6.40
CA SER A 145 -11.91 12.79 -4.95
C SER A 145 -12.20 11.42 -4.33
N LEU A 146 -13.18 10.70 -4.89
CA LEU A 146 -13.57 9.42 -4.35
C LEU A 146 -12.48 8.33 -4.45
N PRO A 147 -11.71 8.23 -5.56
CA PRO A 147 -10.49 7.44 -5.62
C PRO A 147 -9.46 7.80 -4.56
N ILE A 148 -9.17 9.09 -4.35
CA ILE A 148 -8.12 9.47 -3.41
C ILE A 148 -8.49 9.06 -1.98
N HIS A 149 -9.74 9.28 -1.55
CA HIS A 149 -10.21 8.80 -0.24
C HIS A 149 -10.15 7.28 -0.12
N THR A 150 -10.51 6.57 -1.20
CA THR A 150 -10.44 5.12 -1.28
C THR A 150 -9.00 4.64 -1.11
N PHE A 151 -8.06 5.24 -1.85
CA PHE A 151 -6.62 4.90 -1.80
C PHE A 151 -6.01 5.16 -0.43
N THR A 152 -6.18 6.36 0.13
CA THR A 152 -5.57 6.70 1.42
C THR A 152 -6.10 5.82 2.54
N ALA A 153 -7.41 5.55 2.56
CA ALA A 153 -8.02 4.65 3.53
C ALA A 153 -7.54 3.20 3.36
N GLY A 154 -7.39 2.71 2.13
CA GLY A 154 -6.81 1.38 1.84
C GLY A 154 -5.35 1.26 2.32
N ILE A 155 -4.55 2.31 2.15
CA ILE A 155 -3.16 2.38 2.66
C ILE A 155 -3.14 2.31 4.19
N TYR A 156 -4.05 3.00 4.90
CA TYR A 156 -4.18 2.84 6.35
C TYR A 156 -4.59 1.43 6.76
N GLY A 157 -5.51 0.82 6.01
CA GLY A 157 -5.90 -0.57 6.19
C GLY A 157 -4.68 -1.51 6.21
N PHE A 158 -3.78 -1.36 5.23
CA PHE A 158 -2.51 -2.09 5.23
C PHE A 158 -1.65 -1.75 6.45
N ALA A 159 -1.36 -0.47 6.68
CA ALA A 159 -0.42 -0.03 7.72
C ALA A 159 -0.86 -0.45 9.13
N VAL A 160 -2.16 -0.37 9.43
CA VAL A 160 -2.75 -0.78 10.71
C VAL A 160 -2.66 -2.28 10.93
N MET A 161 -3.00 -3.08 9.92
CA MET A 161 -2.87 -4.54 10.05
C MET A 161 -1.41 -4.96 10.21
N GLN A 162 -0.50 -4.32 9.48
CA GLN A 162 0.94 -4.55 9.64
C GLN A 162 1.41 -4.20 11.04
N TYR A 163 0.93 -3.09 11.62
CA TYR A 163 1.21 -2.72 13.00
C TYR A 163 0.73 -3.78 14.00
N TYR A 164 -0.50 -4.29 13.85
CA TYR A 164 -1.07 -5.27 14.78
C TYR A 164 -0.51 -6.69 14.64
N HIS A 165 -0.14 -7.11 13.43
CA HIS A 165 0.45 -8.43 13.16
C HIS A 165 1.96 -8.48 13.40
N SER A 166 2.57 -7.32 13.59
CA SER A 166 3.98 -7.19 13.95
C SER A 166 4.20 -7.56 15.41
N ARG A 167 5.37 -8.14 15.70
CA ARG A 167 5.78 -8.39 17.09
C ARG A 167 5.93 -7.06 17.83
N PRO A 168 5.39 -6.90 19.06
CA PRO A 168 5.49 -5.65 19.82
C PRO A 168 6.91 -5.12 19.91
N SER A 169 7.10 -3.86 19.55
CA SER A 169 8.37 -3.16 19.60
C SER A 169 8.11 -1.66 19.63
N SER A 170 9.00 -0.90 20.27
CA SER A 170 8.91 0.56 20.38
C SER A 170 8.84 1.27 19.04
N PHE A 171 9.23 0.65 17.93
CA PHE A 171 9.30 1.29 16.60
C PHE A 171 8.19 0.86 15.64
N ASN A 172 7.25 -0.01 16.06
CA ASN A 172 6.18 -0.48 15.18
C ASN A 172 5.27 0.65 14.67
N PHE A 173 5.15 1.72 15.45
CA PHE A 173 4.32 2.87 15.12
C PHE A 173 4.88 3.69 13.94
N LEU A 174 6.16 3.55 13.58
CA LEU A 174 6.75 4.31 12.47
C LEU A 174 6.05 4.03 11.14
N GLY A 175 5.61 2.79 10.90
CA GLY A 175 4.84 2.45 9.70
C GLY A 175 3.50 3.21 9.63
N ILE A 176 2.85 3.40 10.78
CA ILE A 176 1.63 4.21 10.88
C ILE A 176 1.94 5.68 10.57
N TYR A 177 3.00 6.23 11.17
CA TYR A 177 3.39 7.62 10.93
C TYR A 177 3.74 7.88 9.46
N TYR A 178 4.53 7.00 8.83
CA TYR A 178 4.85 7.12 7.41
C TYR A 178 3.62 7.00 6.52
N SER A 179 2.66 6.14 6.87
CA SER A 179 1.39 6.06 6.14
C SER A 179 0.57 7.35 6.27
N LEU A 180 0.49 7.94 7.46
CA LEU A 180 -0.20 9.22 7.68
C LEU A 180 0.47 10.34 6.91
N PHE A 181 1.79 10.46 6.99
CA PHE A 181 2.54 11.49 6.28
C PHE A 181 2.41 11.34 4.75
N GLY A 182 2.52 10.11 4.23
CA GLY A 182 2.37 9.84 2.80
C GLY A 182 0.96 10.14 2.28
N CYS A 183 -0.09 9.70 3.00
CA CYS A 183 -1.47 9.97 2.65
C CYS A 183 -1.83 11.47 2.79
N PHE A 184 -1.33 12.14 3.83
CA PHE A 184 -1.45 13.59 4.00
C PHE A 184 -0.84 14.35 2.82
N LEU A 185 0.36 14.00 2.38
CA LEU A 185 0.97 14.64 1.23
C LEU A 185 0.20 14.36 -0.06
N LEU A 186 -0.21 13.11 -0.28
CA LEU A 186 -0.91 12.70 -1.49
C LEU A 186 -2.28 13.40 -1.60
N HIS A 187 -3.06 13.37 -0.53
CA HIS A 187 -4.39 13.98 -0.50
C HIS A 187 -4.33 15.51 -0.42
N GLY A 188 -3.40 16.09 0.34
CA GLY A 188 -3.18 17.53 0.36
C GLY A 188 -2.76 18.08 -1.00
N THR A 189 -1.90 17.36 -1.74
CA THR A 189 -1.52 17.74 -3.11
C THR A 189 -2.72 17.66 -4.07
N PHE A 190 -3.56 16.64 -3.93
CA PHE A 190 -4.80 16.52 -4.68
C PHE A 190 -5.74 17.73 -4.42
N ASN A 191 -5.98 18.07 -3.15
CA ASN A 191 -6.83 19.20 -2.78
C ASN A 191 -6.22 20.53 -3.24
N TYR A 192 -4.90 20.68 -3.19
CA TYR A 192 -4.21 21.88 -3.65
C TYR A 192 -4.41 22.12 -5.16
N ILE A 193 -4.25 21.07 -5.97
CA ILE A 193 -4.52 21.14 -7.42
C ILE A 193 -5.98 21.51 -7.69
N LEU A 194 -6.92 20.91 -6.97
CA LEU A 194 -8.35 21.18 -7.13
C LEU A 194 -8.71 22.62 -6.72
N LEU A 195 -8.06 23.16 -5.68
CA LEU A 195 -8.31 24.51 -5.17
C LEU A 195 -7.69 25.62 -6.02
N MET A 196 -6.51 25.39 -6.61
CA MET A 196 -5.89 26.36 -7.52
C MET A 196 -6.71 26.53 -8.81
N ASP A 197 -7.42 25.48 -9.24
CA ASP A 197 -8.21 25.43 -10.48
C ASP A 197 -7.33 25.73 -11.73
N GLY A 198 -7.88 25.60 -12.94
CA GLY A 198 -7.18 25.89 -14.19
C GLY A 198 -6.27 24.77 -14.71
N ASP A 199 -5.13 25.12 -15.31
CA ASP A 199 -4.29 24.19 -16.09
C ASP A 199 -3.68 23.05 -15.27
N LEU A 200 -3.55 23.23 -13.95
CA LEU A 200 -3.02 22.21 -13.05
C LEU A 200 -3.93 20.98 -12.93
N VAL A 201 -5.21 21.06 -13.32
CA VAL A 201 -6.15 19.93 -13.33
C VAL A 201 -5.63 18.75 -14.17
N VAL A 202 -4.79 19.02 -15.17
CA VAL A 202 -4.12 17.99 -16.00
C VAL A 202 -3.19 17.08 -15.16
N LEU A 203 -2.75 17.53 -13.98
CA LEU A 203 -1.90 16.75 -13.08
C LEU A 203 -2.67 15.73 -12.22
N LEU A 204 -4.00 15.82 -12.12
CA LEU A 204 -4.80 14.92 -11.29
C LEU A 204 -4.58 13.41 -11.57
N PRO A 205 -4.49 12.93 -12.83
CA PRO A 205 -4.26 11.51 -13.10
C PRO A 205 -2.92 11.02 -12.59
N PHE A 206 -1.89 11.87 -12.53
CA PHE A 206 -0.59 11.49 -12.00
C PHE A 206 -0.67 11.27 -10.49
N ILE A 207 -1.33 12.17 -9.75
CA ILE A 207 -1.55 12.00 -8.31
C ILE A 207 -2.39 10.75 -8.02
N LEU A 208 -3.48 10.55 -8.77
CA LEU A 208 -4.31 9.36 -8.63
C LEU A 208 -3.56 8.07 -8.99
N ALA A 209 -2.72 8.10 -10.04
CA ALA A 209 -1.88 6.98 -10.42
C ALA A 209 -0.86 6.63 -9.34
N ILE A 210 -0.21 7.61 -8.71
CA ILE A 210 0.68 7.36 -7.57
C ILE A 210 -0.06 6.62 -6.46
N GLY A 211 -1.23 7.13 -6.03
CA GLY A 211 -2.05 6.49 -5.01
C GLY A 211 -2.43 5.05 -5.36
N PHE A 212 -2.88 4.85 -6.61
CA PHE A 212 -3.26 3.53 -7.12
C PHE A 212 -2.10 2.54 -7.19
N PHE A 213 -0.95 2.93 -7.73
CA PHE A 213 0.21 2.03 -7.83
C PHE A 213 0.80 1.69 -6.46
N VAL A 214 0.79 2.64 -5.51
CA VAL A 214 1.13 2.34 -4.11
C VAL A 214 0.16 1.29 -3.56
N LEU A 215 -1.15 1.50 -3.69
CA LEU A 215 -2.15 0.54 -3.21
C LEU A 215 -1.99 -0.85 -3.86
N GLU A 216 -1.81 -0.90 -5.18
CA GLU A 216 -1.61 -2.13 -5.94
C GLU A 216 -0.37 -2.90 -5.47
N TYR A 217 0.73 -2.17 -5.19
CA TYR A 217 1.93 -2.75 -4.58
C TYR A 217 1.65 -3.30 -3.17
N LEU A 218 1.01 -2.52 -2.30
CA LEU A 218 0.72 -2.94 -0.92
C LEU A 218 -0.18 -4.18 -0.88
N LEU A 219 -1.17 -4.25 -1.76
CA LEU A 219 -2.01 -5.43 -1.92
C LEU A 219 -1.20 -6.64 -2.41
N THR A 220 -0.37 -6.45 -3.42
CA THR A 220 0.48 -7.54 -3.94
C THR A 220 1.38 -8.11 -2.83
N ILE A 221 1.91 -7.25 -1.96
CA ILE A 221 2.67 -7.66 -0.78
C ILE A 221 1.79 -8.38 0.24
N SER A 222 0.57 -7.91 0.50
CA SER A 222 -0.33 -8.51 1.49
C SER A 222 -0.76 -9.93 1.12
N GLN A 223 -0.88 -10.23 -0.18
CA GLN A 223 -1.19 -11.57 -0.69
C GLN A 223 -0.09 -12.61 -0.46
N ASN A 224 1.12 -12.17 -0.12
CA ASN A 224 2.26 -13.05 0.16
C ASN A 224 2.47 -13.31 1.66
N ILE A 225 1.62 -12.74 2.51
CA ILE A 225 1.64 -12.98 3.96
C ILE A 225 0.76 -14.20 4.24
N LEU A 226 1.24 -15.12 5.08
CA LEU A 226 0.42 -16.24 5.52
C LEU A 226 -0.82 -15.75 6.27
N PRO A 227 -1.95 -16.48 6.19
CA PRO A 227 -3.13 -16.18 6.99
C PRO A 227 -2.78 -16.06 8.47
N ILE A 228 -3.38 -15.09 9.16
CA ILE A 228 -3.07 -14.79 10.55
C ILE A 228 -3.42 -15.97 11.46
N GLU A 229 -4.44 -16.75 11.13
CA GLU A 229 -4.84 -17.94 11.86
C GLU A 229 -3.73 -19.00 11.83
N VAL A 230 -3.06 -19.15 10.68
CA VAL A 230 -1.93 -20.08 10.51
C VAL A 230 -0.72 -19.59 11.30
N LEU A 231 -0.43 -18.29 11.25
CA LEU A 231 0.67 -17.70 12.03
C LEU A 231 0.44 -17.88 13.54
N GLN A 232 -0.79 -17.68 14.00
CA GLN A 232 -1.16 -17.86 15.41
C GLN A 232 -1.11 -19.33 15.82
N SER A 233 -1.53 -20.27 14.97
CA SER A 233 -1.49 -21.70 15.31
C SER A 233 -0.06 -22.22 15.51
N ILE A 234 0.93 -21.56 14.89
CA ILE A 234 2.35 -21.90 15.04
C ILE A 234 3.12 -20.92 15.94
N GLY A 235 2.41 -20.01 16.64
CA GLY A 235 3.01 -19.07 17.59
C GLY A 235 3.92 -18.00 16.98
N LEU A 236 3.80 -17.73 15.68
CA LEU A 236 4.63 -16.77 14.96
C LEU A 236 3.92 -15.43 14.75
N PHE A 237 4.70 -14.35 14.77
CA PHE A 237 4.27 -13.05 14.24
C PHE A 237 4.63 -12.93 12.76
N ARG A 238 4.04 -11.95 12.08
CA ARG A 238 4.31 -11.68 10.66
C ARG A 238 5.79 -11.33 10.41
N ASP A 239 6.45 -10.68 11.37
CA ASP A 239 7.87 -10.36 11.26
C ASP A 239 8.76 -11.61 11.34
N ASP A 240 8.41 -12.55 12.22
CA ASP A 240 9.11 -13.82 12.40
C ASP A 240 9.02 -14.65 11.11
N TYR A 241 7.82 -14.76 10.55
CA TYR A 241 7.60 -15.39 9.25
C TYR A 241 8.38 -14.71 8.12
N THR A 242 8.48 -13.38 8.13
CA THR A 242 9.22 -12.64 7.10
C THR A 242 10.71 -13.01 7.12
N VAL A 243 11.29 -13.26 8.29
CA VAL A 243 12.69 -13.67 8.42
C VAL A 243 12.86 -15.12 7.96
N ILE A 244 11.98 -16.04 8.38
CA ILE A 244 11.98 -17.45 7.94
C ILE A 244 11.86 -17.52 6.41
N SER A 245 10.84 -16.87 5.84
CA SER A 245 10.59 -16.84 4.39
C SER A 245 11.79 -16.29 3.62
N ARG A 246 12.49 -15.27 4.14
CA ARG A 246 13.73 -14.78 3.52
C ARG A 246 14.83 -15.83 3.57
N PHE A 247 15.04 -16.48 4.71
CA PHE A 247 16.05 -17.50 4.85
C PHE A 247 15.81 -18.67 3.89
N THR A 248 14.62 -19.26 3.89
CA THR A 248 14.27 -20.41 3.02
C THR A 248 14.48 -20.09 1.54
N ARG A 249 14.18 -18.85 1.12
CA ARG A 249 14.40 -18.44 -0.28
C ARG A 249 15.87 -18.27 -0.61
N TYR A 250 16.69 -17.73 0.30
CA TYR A 250 18.13 -17.69 0.08
C TYR A 250 18.73 -19.09 0.02
N ASP A 251 18.32 -19.97 0.93
CA ASP A 251 18.77 -21.35 0.96
C ASP A 251 18.43 -22.09 -0.34
N SER A 252 17.18 -22.02 -0.77
CA SER A 252 16.73 -22.60 -2.05
C SER A 252 17.46 -21.99 -3.26
N TRP A 253 17.74 -20.69 -3.24
CA TRP A 253 18.52 -20.03 -4.30
C TRP A 253 19.97 -20.51 -4.33
N MET A 254 20.63 -20.70 -3.18
CA MET A 254 21.99 -21.22 -3.16
C MET A 254 22.05 -22.67 -3.64
N ARG A 255 21.15 -23.53 -3.15
CA ARG A 255 21.07 -24.93 -3.60
C ARG A 255 20.83 -25.03 -5.11
N SER A 256 19.95 -24.18 -5.66
CA SER A 256 19.73 -24.13 -7.12
C SER A 256 20.90 -23.53 -7.89
N SER A 257 21.62 -22.54 -7.35
CA SER A 257 22.83 -22.00 -7.99
C SER A 257 23.98 -23.00 -8.03
N GLN A 258 24.08 -23.89 -7.04
CA GLN A 258 25.09 -24.95 -6.97
C GLN A 258 24.72 -26.15 -7.86
N SER A 259 23.43 -26.46 -7.98
CA SER A 259 22.92 -27.51 -8.85
C SER A 259 22.67 -26.97 -10.26
N GLN A 260 23.66 -27.09 -11.15
CA GLN A 260 23.58 -26.68 -12.56
C GLN A 260 22.40 -27.31 -13.36
N ALA A 261 21.65 -28.25 -12.78
CA ALA A 261 20.59 -29.02 -13.44
C ALA A 261 19.18 -28.40 -13.35
N GLN A 262 18.91 -27.45 -12.45
CA GLN A 262 17.56 -26.88 -12.31
C GLN A 262 17.35 -25.64 -13.20
N LYS A 263 16.58 -25.80 -14.29
CA LYS A 263 16.02 -24.67 -15.03
C LYS A 263 15.05 -23.91 -14.12
N VAL A 264 15.49 -22.78 -13.58
CA VAL A 264 14.64 -21.89 -12.79
C VAL A 264 13.57 -21.26 -13.71
N GLU A 265 12.30 -21.62 -13.54
CA GLU A 265 11.19 -21.02 -14.31
C GLU A 265 11.23 -19.49 -14.20
N SER A 266 11.10 -18.76 -15.31
CA SER A 266 11.06 -17.29 -15.30
C SER A 266 9.71 -16.80 -14.79
N ILE A 267 9.67 -16.20 -13.60
CA ILE A 267 8.46 -15.58 -13.05
C ILE A 267 8.51 -14.09 -13.40
N PRO A 268 7.60 -13.57 -14.24
CA PRO A 268 7.60 -12.16 -14.60
C PRO A 268 7.05 -11.28 -13.47
N LEU A 269 7.56 -10.05 -13.37
CA LEU A 269 7.06 -9.02 -12.45
C LEU A 269 5.61 -8.64 -12.76
N PHE A 270 5.31 -8.47 -14.05
CA PHE A 270 3.98 -8.11 -14.53
C PHE A 270 3.24 -9.35 -15.04
N ARG A 271 1.96 -9.45 -14.70
CA ARG A 271 1.04 -10.40 -15.30
C ARG A 271 0.76 -10.01 -16.74
N GLN A 272 0.45 -10.99 -17.58
CA GLN A 272 0.03 -10.73 -18.95
C GLN A 272 -1.27 -9.92 -18.96
N LEU A 273 -1.29 -8.89 -19.79
CA LEU A 273 -2.48 -8.04 -19.97
C LEU A 273 -3.54 -8.80 -20.75
N SER A 274 -4.78 -8.75 -20.26
CA SER A 274 -5.92 -9.29 -21.01
C SER A 274 -6.17 -8.45 -22.25
N LYS A 275 -6.40 -9.10 -23.40
CA LYS A 275 -6.77 -8.43 -24.66
C LYS A 275 -7.99 -7.51 -24.48
N VAL A 276 -8.94 -7.91 -23.62
CA VAL A 276 -10.13 -7.10 -23.31
C VAL A 276 -9.76 -5.82 -22.57
N LYS A 277 -8.86 -5.89 -21.57
CA LYS A 277 -8.38 -4.69 -20.86
C LYS A 277 -7.67 -3.73 -21.80
N VAL A 278 -6.79 -4.25 -22.66
CA VAL A 278 -6.08 -3.44 -23.65
C VAL A 278 -7.06 -2.76 -24.60
N PHE A 279 -8.03 -3.50 -25.15
CA PHE A 279 -9.05 -2.95 -26.04
C PHE A 279 -9.86 -1.83 -25.39
N VAL A 280 -10.38 -2.05 -24.17
CA VAL A 280 -11.13 -1.03 -23.41
C VAL A 280 -10.27 0.20 -23.13
N SER A 281 -9.02 0.02 -22.72
CA SER A 281 -8.09 1.12 -22.44
C SER A 281 -7.74 1.94 -23.68
N VAL A 282 -7.58 1.31 -24.85
CA VAL A 282 -7.39 2.00 -26.14
C VAL A 282 -8.63 2.85 -26.46
N PHE A 283 -9.83 2.29 -26.31
CA PHE A 283 -11.08 3.02 -26.53
C PHE A 283 -11.22 4.23 -25.61
N LEU A 284 -10.91 4.08 -24.32
CA LEU A 284 -10.92 5.16 -23.34
C LEU A 284 -9.86 6.25 -23.58
N PHE A 285 -8.81 5.96 -24.35
CA PHE A 285 -7.81 6.95 -24.75
C PHE A 285 -8.19 7.69 -26.05
N LEU A 286 -8.88 7.00 -26.97
CA LEU A 286 -9.37 7.59 -28.20
C LEU A 286 -10.45 8.66 -27.95
N ILE A 287 -11.33 8.45 -26.97
CA ILE A 287 -12.40 9.41 -26.63
C ILE A 287 -11.84 10.80 -26.27
N PRO A 288 -10.93 10.96 -25.29
CA PRO A 288 -10.26 12.22 -25.00
C PRO A 288 -9.61 12.86 -26.22
N THR A 289 -8.96 12.06 -27.06
CA THR A 289 -8.25 12.57 -28.25
C THR A 289 -9.24 13.20 -29.23
N LEU A 290 -10.38 12.55 -29.47
CA LEU A 290 -11.45 13.08 -30.32
C LEU A 290 -12.10 14.34 -29.70
N LEU A 291 -12.39 14.30 -28.39
CA LEU A 291 -12.99 15.43 -27.69
C LEU A 291 -12.06 16.65 -27.64
N TYR A 292 -10.76 16.41 -27.48
CA TYR A 292 -9.74 17.46 -27.55
C TYR A 292 -9.67 18.06 -28.95
N PHE A 293 -9.70 17.23 -30.01
CA PHE A 293 -9.74 17.73 -31.39
C PHE A 293 -10.96 18.62 -31.66
N ILE A 294 -12.14 18.19 -31.20
CA ILE A 294 -13.37 19.00 -31.30
C ILE A 294 -13.21 20.31 -30.52
N TYR A 295 -12.70 20.26 -29.28
CA TYR A 295 -12.45 21.44 -28.46
C TYR A 295 -11.48 22.44 -29.11
N SER A 296 -10.36 21.94 -29.65
CA SER A 296 -9.37 22.79 -30.33
C SER A 296 -9.90 23.42 -31.63
N THR A 297 -10.85 22.77 -32.30
CA THR A 297 -11.41 23.26 -33.56
C THR A 297 -12.60 24.19 -33.33
N PHE A 298 -13.43 23.92 -32.32
CA PHE A 298 -14.67 24.64 -32.03
C PHE A 298 -14.83 24.91 -30.51
N PRO A 299 -14.00 25.80 -29.91
CA PRO A 299 -14.02 26.02 -28.47
C PRO A 299 -15.36 26.57 -27.95
N GLU A 300 -16.04 27.39 -28.74
CA GLU A 300 -17.33 28.01 -28.39
C GLU A 300 -18.50 27.01 -28.34
N LEU A 301 -18.37 25.84 -28.96
CA LEU A 301 -19.44 24.84 -29.04
C LEU A 301 -19.68 24.15 -27.69
N ILE A 302 -18.65 24.07 -26.86
CA ILE A 302 -18.66 23.27 -25.63
C ILE A 302 -19.48 23.93 -24.50
N PRO A 303 -19.27 25.21 -24.16
CA PRO A 303 -20.14 25.91 -23.20
C PRO A 303 -21.60 25.95 -23.67
N LEU A 304 -21.84 26.02 -24.98
CA LEU A 304 -23.18 26.03 -25.57
C LEU A 304 -23.90 24.67 -25.43
N LEU A 305 -23.21 23.56 -25.69
CA LEU A 305 -23.78 22.21 -25.65
C LEU A 305 -23.91 21.65 -24.22
N LEU A 306 -23.01 22.03 -23.31
CA LEU A 306 -22.94 21.49 -21.95
C LEU A 306 -23.41 22.50 -20.89
N GLY A 307 -24.19 23.52 -21.28
CA GLY A 307 -24.88 24.40 -20.35
C GLY A 307 -23.95 25.16 -19.40
N GLY A 308 -22.94 25.85 -19.94
CA GLY A 308 -22.06 26.73 -19.16
C GLY A 308 -20.96 26.03 -18.35
N ILE A 309 -20.57 24.80 -18.73
CA ILE A 309 -19.40 24.12 -18.17
C ILE A 309 -18.14 24.99 -18.29
N ARG A 310 -17.34 25.07 -17.23
CA ARG A 310 -16.05 25.78 -17.28
C ARG A 310 -15.02 24.96 -18.05
N THR A 311 -14.08 25.63 -18.70
CA THR A 311 -12.99 24.98 -19.44
C THR A 311 -12.22 23.96 -18.60
N SER A 312 -11.89 24.28 -17.35
CA SER A 312 -11.17 23.38 -16.45
C SER A 312 -11.99 22.13 -16.09
N GLU A 313 -13.30 22.26 -15.92
CA GLU A 313 -14.22 21.15 -15.67
C GLU A 313 -14.35 20.24 -16.88
N PHE A 314 -14.44 20.83 -18.07
CA PHE A 314 -14.47 20.07 -19.33
C PHE A 314 -13.19 19.25 -19.50
N ILE A 315 -12.03 19.89 -19.36
CA ILE A 315 -10.73 19.20 -19.43
C ILE A 315 -10.67 18.09 -18.38
N GLY A 316 -11.04 18.39 -17.13
CA GLY A 316 -11.06 17.43 -16.02
C GLY A 316 -11.93 16.19 -16.29
N LEU A 317 -13.17 16.40 -16.73
CA LEU A 317 -14.17 15.32 -16.88
C LEU A 317 -14.03 14.53 -18.18
N PHE A 318 -13.67 15.19 -19.29
CA PHE A 318 -13.76 14.59 -20.61
C PHE A 318 -12.41 14.25 -21.23
N LEU A 319 -11.32 14.86 -20.75
CA LEU A 319 -9.97 14.55 -21.20
C LEU A 319 -9.20 13.76 -20.15
N VAL A 320 -9.13 14.32 -18.95
CA VAL A 320 -8.29 13.85 -17.85
C VAL A 320 -8.87 12.58 -17.20
N TYR A 321 -10.17 12.58 -16.92
CA TYR A 321 -10.82 11.45 -16.25
C TYR A 321 -10.85 10.15 -17.08
N PRO A 322 -11.12 10.14 -18.40
CA PRO A 322 -11.06 8.90 -19.18
C PRO A 322 -9.65 8.34 -19.31
N ILE A 323 -8.61 9.20 -19.35
CA ILE A 323 -7.21 8.77 -19.27
C ILE A 323 -6.97 8.05 -17.94
N TRP A 324 -7.45 8.63 -16.83
CA TRP A 324 -7.38 8.00 -15.52
C TRP A 324 -8.09 6.63 -15.48
N LEU A 325 -9.30 6.52 -16.03
CA LEU A 325 -10.01 5.24 -16.14
C LEU A 325 -9.23 4.21 -16.98
N SER A 326 -8.56 4.66 -18.05
CA SER A 326 -7.70 3.81 -18.87
C SER A 326 -6.55 3.23 -18.06
N VAL A 327 -5.88 4.05 -17.25
CA VAL A 327 -4.81 3.61 -16.32
C VAL A 327 -5.36 2.60 -15.32
N LEU A 328 -6.48 2.90 -14.66
CA LEU A 328 -7.11 2.00 -13.70
C LEU A 328 -7.42 0.62 -14.30
N ILE A 329 -8.11 0.58 -15.44
CA ILE A 329 -8.54 -0.68 -16.05
C ILE A 329 -7.36 -1.50 -16.56
N LEU A 330 -6.36 -0.84 -17.16
CA LEU A 330 -5.19 -1.50 -17.73
C LEU A 330 -4.31 -2.13 -16.65
N PHE A 331 -3.98 -1.33 -15.61
CA PHE A 331 -2.97 -1.69 -14.62
C PHE A 331 -3.54 -2.39 -13.38
N ARG A 332 -4.85 -2.50 -13.25
CA ARG A 332 -5.48 -3.28 -12.17
C ARG A 332 -5.01 -4.73 -12.17
N GLY A 333 -4.45 -5.18 -11.04
CA GLY A 333 -4.00 -6.55 -10.86
C GLY A 333 -2.74 -6.89 -11.66
N ILE A 334 -2.00 -5.89 -12.15
CA ILE A 334 -0.88 -6.11 -13.08
C ILE A 334 0.34 -6.71 -12.37
N LEU A 335 0.56 -6.41 -11.10
CA LEU A 335 1.70 -6.94 -10.37
C LEU A 335 1.46 -8.42 -10.06
N ASN A 336 2.49 -9.23 -10.26
CA ASN A 336 2.44 -10.67 -10.00
C ASN A 336 2.91 -10.97 -8.56
N PRO A 337 2.03 -11.39 -7.63
CA PRO A 337 2.43 -11.67 -6.25
C PRO A 337 3.51 -12.75 -6.14
N LYS A 338 3.48 -13.75 -7.04
CA LYS A 338 4.49 -14.82 -7.08
C LYS A 338 5.89 -14.28 -7.31
N PHE A 339 6.04 -13.18 -8.05
CA PHE A 339 7.33 -12.52 -8.22
C PHE A 339 7.90 -12.02 -6.88
N PHE A 340 7.07 -11.35 -6.07
CA PHE A 340 7.48 -10.84 -4.76
C PHE A 340 7.74 -11.97 -3.76
N ARG A 341 7.01 -13.08 -3.89
CA ARG A 341 7.20 -14.29 -3.10
C ARG A 341 8.50 -15.00 -3.45
N GLU A 342 8.81 -15.22 -4.72
CA GLU A 342 9.83 -16.19 -5.13
C GLU A 342 11.09 -15.53 -5.71
N ARG A 343 11.00 -14.31 -6.24
CA ARG A 343 12.08 -13.67 -7.01
C ARG A 343 12.71 -12.44 -6.39
N ILE A 344 12.06 -11.78 -5.45
CA ILE A 344 12.70 -10.67 -4.73
C ILE A 344 13.67 -11.25 -3.70
N LEU A 345 14.81 -11.66 -4.22
CA LEU A 345 16.01 -11.96 -3.49
C LEU A 345 16.93 -10.76 -3.71
N LYS A 346 17.31 -10.13 -2.62
CA LYS A 346 18.43 -9.19 -2.68
C LYS A 346 19.66 -10.01 -2.35
N ILE A 347 20.78 -9.90 -3.06
CA ILE A 347 22.01 -10.66 -2.78
C ILE A 347 22.23 -10.79 -1.25
N PRO A 348 22.27 -12.03 -0.70
CA PRO A 348 22.40 -12.23 0.73
C PRO A 348 23.77 -11.74 1.18
N LEU A 349 23.80 -11.09 2.35
CA LEU A 349 25.05 -10.87 3.06
C LEU A 349 25.21 -12.08 3.98
N PHE A 350 26.26 -12.88 3.76
CA PHE A 350 26.59 -13.98 4.64
C PHE A 350 27.08 -13.41 5.97
N ILE A 351 26.39 -13.77 7.04
CA ILE A 351 26.71 -13.32 8.39
C ILE A 351 26.98 -14.58 9.20
N ALA A 352 28.21 -14.76 9.64
CA ALA A 352 28.53 -15.83 10.57
C ALA A 352 27.99 -15.44 11.95
N VAL A 353 27.36 -16.40 12.61
CA VAL A 353 26.70 -16.22 13.90
C VAL A 353 27.18 -17.30 14.85
N THR A 354 27.66 -16.87 16.01
CA THR A 354 27.91 -17.76 17.15
C THR A 354 26.83 -17.50 18.19
N ILE A 355 26.16 -18.56 18.63
CA ILE A 355 25.06 -18.51 19.61
C ILE A 355 25.51 -19.30 20.82
N VAL A 356 25.55 -18.64 21.99
CA VAL A 356 25.93 -19.26 23.26
C VAL A 356 24.70 -19.33 24.16
N GLN A 357 24.33 -20.56 24.55
CA GLN A 357 23.28 -20.85 25.51
C GLN A 357 23.87 -21.74 26.62
N GLU A 358 23.96 -21.19 27.83
CA GLU A 358 24.61 -21.83 28.97
C GLU A 358 26.06 -22.24 28.63
N GLU A 359 26.38 -23.54 28.62
CA GLU A 359 27.68 -24.10 28.26
C GLU A 359 27.77 -24.57 26.79
N ARG A 360 26.70 -24.39 26.01
CA ARG A 360 26.66 -24.83 24.60
C ARG A 360 26.90 -23.67 23.66
N GLU A 361 27.77 -23.91 22.69
CA GLU A 361 28.09 -22.97 21.62
C GLU A 361 27.66 -23.55 20.28
N TYR A 362 26.86 -22.79 19.54
CA TYR A 362 26.38 -23.15 18.21
C TYR A 362 26.96 -22.18 17.18
N HIS A 363 27.71 -22.71 16.22
CA HIS A 363 28.19 -21.94 15.08
C HIS A 363 27.27 -22.12 13.89
N SER A 364 26.80 -21.01 13.34
CA SER A 364 25.79 -21.00 12.29
C SER A 364 25.92 -19.76 11.39
N LEU A 365 24.94 -19.60 10.52
CA LEU A 365 24.89 -18.58 9.48
C LEU A 365 23.51 -17.93 9.48
N ALA A 366 23.48 -16.61 9.33
CA ALA A 366 22.26 -15.87 9.07
C ALA A 366 22.35 -15.16 7.72
N TYR A 367 21.37 -15.38 6.84
CA TYR A 367 21.28 -14.68 5.55
C TYR A 367 20.57 -13.32 5.65
N SER A 368 19.78 -13.12 6.72
CA SER A 368 18.98 -11.91 6.90
C SER A 368 18.83 -11.53 8.37
N LEU A 369 19.23 -10.29 8.67
CA LEU A 369 18.89 -9.60 9.91
C LEU A 369 17.71 -8.65 9.68
N SER A 370 16.71 -8.74 10.55
CA SER A 370 15.69 -7.71 10.72
C SER A 370 16.05 -6.83 11.93
N GLY A 371 15.35 -5.70 12.10
CA GLY A 371 15.48 -4.90 13.31
C GLY A 371 15.00 -5.59 14.59
N LYS A 372 14.24 -6.70 14.46
CA LYS A 372 13.62 -7.41 15.57
C LYS A 372 14.29 -8.74 15.88
N GLY A 373 14.95 -9.35 14.91
CA GLY A 373 15.43 -10.71 15.03
C GLY A 373 16.03 -11.26 13.75
N PHE A 374 16.40 -12.52 13.80
CA PHE A 374 17.04 -13.27 12.73
C PHE A 374 16.61 -14.74 12.78
N TYR A 375 16.90 -15.48 11.71
CA TYR A 375 16.71 -16.93 11.65
C TYR A 375 18.06 -17.56 11.34
N SER A 376 18.36 -18.66 12.03
CA SER A 376 19.61 -19.40 11.89
C SER A 376 19.34 -20.90 12.02
N PRO A 377 19.98 -21.74 11.20
CA PRO A 377 20.03 -23.19 11.43
C PRO A 377 20.68 -23.49 12.77
N VAL A 378 20.10 -24.38 13.56
CA VAL A 378 20.58 -24.75 14.90
C VAL A 378 20.18 -26.18 15.21
N GLU A 379 20.85 -26.80 16.16
CA GLU A 379 20.54 -28.15 16.60
C GLU A 379 19.15 -28.25 17.28
N LYS A 380 18.59 -29.47 17.27
CA LYS A 380 17.26 -29.76 17.83
C LYS A 380 17.17 -29.51 19.35
N ASN A 381 18.30 -29.47 20.05
CA ASN A 381 18.37 -29.40 21.51
C ASN A 381 18.37 -27.96 22.07
N LEU A 382 18.11 -26.94 21.23
CA LEU A 382 18.03 -25.55 21.65
C LEU A 382 16.80 -25.32 22.55
N ILE A 383 17.02 -24.70 23.71
CA ILE A 383 15.93 -24.41 24.65
C ILE A 383 15.26 -23.08 24.25
N ILE A 384 13.96 -23.11 23.99
CA ILE A 384 13.16 -21.92 23.62
C ILE A 384 12.87 -21.08 24.87
N GLY A 385 12.90 -19.76 24.75
CA GLY A 385 12.54 -18.81 25.80
C GLY A 385 13.71 -18.32 26.65
N ASP A 386 14.81 -19.08 26.70
CA ASP A 386 16.00 -18.69 27.44
C ASP A 386 16.84 -17.64 26.70
N ARG A 387 17.47 -16.75 27.47
CA ARG A 387 18.34 -15.73 26.91
C ARG A 387 19.61 -16.37 26.37
N VAL A 388 19.95 -16.02 25.13
CA VAL A 388 21.19 -16.44 24.49
C VAL A 388 22.04 -15.22 24.15
N TYR A 389 23.36 -15.40 24.23
CA TYR A 389 24.31 -14.40 23.75
C TYR A 389 24.70 -14.73 22.33
N VAL A 390 24.63 -13.73 21.46
CA VAL A 390 24.89 -13.88 20.04
C VAL A 390 26.05 -12.97 19.65
N THR A 391 27.00 -13.54 18.92
CA THR A 391 28.10 -12.81 18.30
C THR A 391 27.96 -12.90 16.79
N PHE A 392 27.93 -11.74 16.13
CA PHE A 392 27.84 -11.65 14.67
C PHE A 392 29.17 -11.21 14.08
N TYR A 393 29.61 -11.88 13.03
CA TYR A 393 30.74 -11.45 12.21
C TYR A 393 30.26 -11.02 10.82
N VAL A 394 30.45 -9.74 10.50
CA VAL A 394 29.97 -9.11 9.27
C VAL A 394 31.08 -8.32 8.59
N ALA A 395 31.54 -8.82 7.44
CA ALA A 395 32.52 -8.15 6.59
C ALA A 395 33.77 -7.64 7.35
N GLY A 396 34.41 -8.54 8.11
CA GLY A 396 35.64 -8.21 8.85
C GLY A 396 35.43 -7.65 10.25
N LYS A 397 34.18 -7.38 10.67
CA LYS A 397 33.88 -6.75 11.95
C LYS A 397 33.02 -7.66 12.84
N GLU A 398 33.45 -7.80 14.09
CA GLU A 398 32.76 -8.56 15.12
C GLU A 398 31.81 -7.65 15.93
N PHE A 399 30.64 -8.20 16.25
CA PHE A 399 29.62 -7.62 17.12
C PHE A 399 29.19 -8.66 18.14
N SER A 400 29.82 -8.63 19.32
CA SER A 400 29.61 -9.59 20.40
C SER A 400 28.61 -9.11 21.44
N ASN A 401 28.22 -10.02 22.34
CA ASN A 401 27.35 -9.77 23.49
C ASN A 401 25.97 -9.22 23.13
N ILE A 402 25.41 -9.62 21.98
CA ILE A 402 24.04 -9.25 21.59
C ILE A 402 23.07 -10.25 22.22
N LEU A 403 22.20 -9.76 23.09
CA LEU A 403 21.21 -10.58 23.77
C LEU A 403 20.03 -10.88 22.85
N ALA A 404 19.73 -12.16 22.67
CA ALA A 404 18.57 -12.63 21.91
C ALA A 404 17.80 -13.72 22.68
N ILE A 405 16.59 -14.02 22.22
CA ILE A 405 15.73 -15.07 22.76
C ILE A 405 15.23 -15.92 21.59
N PRO A 406 15.49 -17.24 21.55
CA PRO A 406 14.84 -18.13 20.62
C PRO A 406 13.36 -18.25 20.98
N VAL A 407 12.49 -18.06 20.00
CA VAL A 407 11.03 -18.06 20.22
C VAL A 407 10.29 -19.13 19.43
N TRP A 408 10.96 -19.73 18.46
CA TRP A 408 10.37 -20.76 17.62
C TRP A 408 11.47 -21.62 17.03
N LEU A 409 11.22 -22.93 16.93
CA LEU A 409 12.13 -23.91 16.39
C LEU A 409 11.41 -24.70 15.29
N ASN A 410 12.05 -24.78 14.13
CA ASN A 410 11.63 -25.62 13.02
C ASN A 410 12.29 -26.99 13.19
N VAL A 411 11.52 -27.99 13.62
CA VAL A 411 12.00 -29.37 13.69
C VAL A 411 11.01 -30.25 12.94
N ARG A 412 11.55 -31.18 12.15
CA ARG A 412 10.81 -32.33 11.65
C ARG A 412 11.36 -33.57 12.33
N GLU A 413 10.52 -34.24 13.11
CA GLU A 413 10.91 -35.47 13.80
C GLU A 413 11.00 -36.64 12.81
N ASP A 414 10.12 -36.64 11.80
CA ASP A 414 10.00 -37.71 10.81
C ASP A 414 11.04 -37.66 9.67
N ASP A 415 11.84 -36.60 9.61
CA ASP A 415 12.84 -36.38 8.56
C ASP A 415 14.24 -36.16 9.19
N PRO A 416 15.09 -37.20 9.23
CA PRO A 416 16.42 -37.10 9.80
C PRO A 416 17.39 -36.24 8.97
N GLU A 417 17.10 -36.00 7.68
CA GLU A 417 17.91 -35.13 6.81
C GLU A 417 17.49 -33.66 6.92
N PHE A 418 16.41 -33.35 7.64
CA PHE A 418 15.93 -31.99 7.80
C PHE A 418 16.83 -31.17 8.73
N GLU A 419 17.45 -30.13 8.17
CA GLU A 419 18.21 -29.14 8.94
C GLU A 419 17.27 -28.31 9.82
N PRO A 420 17.36 -28.43 11.16
CA PRO A 420 16.55 -27.63 12.05
C PRO A 420 17.04 -26.19 12.09
N GLY A 421 16.14 -25.27 12.47
CA GLY A 421 16.52 -23.86 12.60
C GLY A 421 15.55 -23.08 13.45
N ALA A 422 16.02 -22.01 14.08
CA ALA A 422 15.26 -21.23 15.04
C ALA A 422 15.12 -19.76 14.65
N VAL A 423 14.00 -19.16 15.08
CA VAL A 423 13.82 -17.72 15.08
C VAL A 423 14.32 -17.16 16.41
N PHE A 424 15.21 -16.19 16.33
CA PHE A 424 15.76 -15.46 17.45
C PHE A 424 15.29 -14.01 17.40
N ILE A 425 14.91 -13.47 18.55
CA ILE A 425 14.48 -12.08 18.69
C ILE A 425 15.46 -11.34 19.59
N PHE A 426 15.86 -10.16 19.14
CA PHE A 426 16.72 -9.29 19.93
C PHE A 426 15.98 -8.72 21.12
N VAL A 427 16.58 -8.79 22.30
CA VAL A 427 16.05 -8.10 23.50
C VAL A 427 16.13 -6.59 23.32
N THR A 428 17.24 -6.12 22.76
CA THR A 428 17.43 -4.73 22.33
C THR A 428 17.92 -4.71 20.87
N PRO A 429 17.34 -3.86 19.99
CA PRO A 429 17.79 -3.81 18.60
C PRO A 429 19.29 -3.45 18.51
N PRO A 430 20.13 -4.28 17.86
CA PRO A 430 21.56 -4.04 17.79
C PRO A 430 21.89 -2.99 16.72
N TRP A 431 21.58 -1.73 16.99
CA TRP A 431 21.68 -0.63 16.00
C TRP A 431 23.05 -0.50 15.34
N ARG A 432 24.14 -0.73 16.09
CA ARG A 432 25.50 -0.69 15.54
C ARG A 432 25.71 -1.75 14.46
N LEU A 433 25.24 -2.98 14.70
CA LEU A 433 25.27 -4.08 13.73
C LEU A 433 24.37 -3.78 12.52
N LEU A 434 23.14 -3.32 12.77
CA LEU A 434 22.17 -3.02 11.71
C LEU A 434 22.66 -1.90 10.79
N PHE A 435 23.22 -0.83 11.35
CA PHE A 435 23.79 0.29 10.61
C PHE A 435 25.04 -0.12 9.82
N TRP A 436 25.95 -0.88 10.45
CA TRP A 436 27.13 -1.42 9.76
C TRP A 436 26.74 -2.29 8.57
N ARG A 437 25.81 -3.21 8.78
CA ARG A 437 25.26 -4.05 7.71
C ARG A 437 24.67 -3.21 6.58
N LEU A 438 23.93 -2.15 6.90
CA LEU A 438 23.35 -1.26 5.90
C LEU A 438 24.46 -0.58 5.08
N LEU A 439 25.50 -0.04 5.73
CA LEU A 439 26.64 0.57 5.05
C LEU A 439 27.37 -0.40 4.13
N VAL A 440 27.71 -1.60 4.63
CA VAL A 440 28.38 -2.65 3.84
C VAL A 440 27.54 -3.00 2.63
N ARG A 441 26.23 -3.16 2.82
CA ARG A 441 25.29 -3.46 1.74
C ARG A 441 25.22 -2.35 0.71
N THR A 442 25.08 -1.09 1.12
CA THR A 442 25.01 0.05 0.21
C THR A 442 26.29 0.15 -0.61
N LYS A 443 27.45 -0.06 0.03
CA LYS A 443 28.74 -0.10 -0.67
C LYS A 443 28.78 -1.23 -1.71
N GLN A 444 28.36 -2.44 -1.34
CA GLN A 444 28.32 -3.58 -2.27
C GLN A 444 27.37 -3.33 -3.45
N GLN A 445 26.17 -2.79 -3.19
CA GLN A 445 25.21 -2.47 -4.25
C GLN A 445 25.74 -1.40 -5.20
N PHE A 446 26.42 -0.39 -4.66
CA PHE A 446 27.06 0.65 -5.46
C PHE A 446 28.20 0.08 -6.34
N GLN A 447 29.04 -0.81 -5.78
CA GLN A 447 30.08 -1.49 -6.54
C GLN A 447 29.52 -2.38 -7.65
N ASN A 448 28.48 -3.16 -7.35
CA ASN A 448 27.80 -3.99 -8.35
C ASN A 448 27.18 -3.14 -9.46
N LEU A 449 26.56 -2.02 -9.12
CA LEU A 449 25.99 -1.08 -10.09
C LEU A 449 27.09 -0.50 -11.01
N ILE A 450 28.21 -0.06 -10.44
CA ILE A 450 29.35 0.44 -11.23
C ILE A 450 29.89 -0.67 -12.15
N HIS A 451 30.05 -1.88 -11.64
CA HIS A 451 30.56 -3.00 -12.43
C HIS A 451 29.62 -3.35 -13.60
N GLN A 452 28.30 -3.34 -13.38
CA GLN A 452 27.31 -3.54 -14.44
C GLN A 452 27.33 -2.44 -15.51
N ILE A 453 27.57 -1.19 -15.10
CA ILE A 453 27.70 -0.06 -16.04
C ILE A 453 28.98 -0.19 -16.87
N LEU A 454 30.08 -0.62 -16.26
CA LEU A 454 31.39 -0.76 -16.92
C LEU A 454 31.50 -2.03 -17.79
N HIS A 455 30.78 -3.10 -17.44
CA HIS A 455 30.81 -4.38 -18.16
C HIS A 455 29.38 -4.89 -18.49
N PRO A 456 28.68 -4.25 -19.45
CA PRO A 456 27.27 -4.52 -19.70
C PRO A 456 26.94 -5.88 -20.36
N ILE A 457 27.92 -6.70 -20.75
CA ILE A 457 27.70 -7.84 -21.68
C ILE A 457 28.02 -9.24 -21.09
N GLU A 458 28.64 -9.38 -19.91
CA GLU A 458 29.09 -10.72 -19.46
C GLU A 458 28.25 -11.43 -18.38
N SER A 459 27.21 -10.81 -17.80
CA SER A 459 26.43 -11.46 -16.73
C SER A 459 25.00 -11.81 -17.15
N SER A 460 24.82 -12.82 -18.01
CA SER A 460 23.51 -13.48 -18.18
C SER A 460 23.09 -14.31 -16.95
N HIS A 461 23.92 -14.34 -15.90
CA HIS A 461 23.68 -15.08 -14.66
C HIS A 461 23.82 -14.20 -13.41
N SER A 462 23.11 -13.08 -13.33
CA SER A 462 22.83 -12.47 -12.02
C SER A 462 21.69 -11.43 -12.11
N ILE A 463 20.48 -11.87 -11.75
CA ILE A 463 19.40 -10.99 -11.24
C ILE A 463 18.96 -11.57 -9.90
#